data_AF-A0A7U9N6I5-F1
#
_entry.id   AF-A0A7U9N6I5-F1
#
_cell.length_a   1.000
_cell.length_b   1.000
_cell.length_c   1.000
_cell.angle_alpha   90.00
_cell.angle_beta   90.00
_cell.angle_gamma   90.00
#
_symmetry.space_group_name_H-M   'P 1'
#
loop_
_entity.id
_entity.type
_entity.pdbx_description
1 polymer ?
#
loop_
_entity_poly.entity_id
_entity_poly.type
_entity_poly.pdbx_seq_one_letter_code
_entity_poly.pdbx_strand_id
1 'polypeptide(L)'
;MGIISVDQADRLFWLGRYSERVYTTLRLYSKSFDSMIDEIADSYQSFCKMIDIPDIYGSKEVFQKAYPFDEANPDSIISNLLHAYDNAIVLREEIGSETLSYVQLAVYDMNRAKISRSPLIDMQRVIDNILAFWGIADDQIDSEQVRNMIKAGKRVERVDLYARLGAPVKELQREINRLVPRVMRSRINYHEESLTNLQKLVTQPEVDYYKIVNEVEHIV
;
A
#
# COMPACT_ATOMS: atom_id res chain seq x y z
N MET A 1 1.48 -29.15 -1.10
CA MET A 1 1.67 -27.75 -1.53
C MET A 1 2.56 -27.75 -2.75
N GLY A 2 2.08 -27.21 -3.87
CA GLY A 2 2.86 -27.10 -5.10
C GLY A 2 4.03 -26.12 -4.96
N ILE A 3 4.98 -26.20 -5.88
CA ILE A 3 6.09 -25.26 -5.97
C ILE A 3 5.52 -23.90 -6.39
N ILE A 4 5.72 -22.85 -5.59
CA ILE A 4 5.40 -21.47 -5.97
C ILE A 4 6.41 -21.01 -7.03
N SER A 5 5.92 -20.65 -8.21
CA SER A 5 6.75 -20.07 -9.27
C SER A 5 7.24 -18.66 -8.92
N VAL A 6 8.26 -18.19 -9.63
CA VAL A 6 8.79 -16.83 -9.46
C VAL A 6 7.72 -15.77 -9.76
N ASP A 7 6.91 -15.96 -10.82
CA ASP A 7 5.82 -15.03 -11.18
C ASP A 7 4.75 -14.97 -10.09
N GLN A 8 4.32 -16.11 -9.54
CA GLN A 8 3.37 -16.14 -8.42
C GLN A 8 3.94 -15.45 -7.17
N ALA A 9 5.23 -15.65 -6.87
CA ALA A 9 5.88 -15.00 -5.74
C ALA A 9 5.90 -13.47 -5.89
N ASP A 10 6.22 -12.98 -7.09
CA ASP A 10 6.20 -11.55 -7.41
C ASP A 10 4.79 -10.96 -7.29
N ARG A 11 3.78 -11.63 -7.85
CA ARG A 11 2.38 -11.21 -7.72
C ARG A 11 1.89 -11.18 -6.27
N LEU A 12 2.28 -12.15 -5.46
CA LEU A 12 1.91 -12.19 -4.03
C LEU A 12 2.54 -11.03 -3.26
N PHE A 13 3.81 -10.75 -3.56
CA PHE A 13 4.52 -9.61 -3.00
C PHE A 13 3.84 -8.29 -3.40
N TRP A 14 3.58 -8.09 -4.69
CA TRP A 14 2.93 -6.87 -5.19
C TRP A 14 1.47 -6.73 -4.76
N LEU A 15 0.72 -7.82 -4.60
CA LEU A 15 -0.61 -7.79 -3.98
C LEU A 15 -0.55 -7.17 -2.57
N GLY A 16 0.47 -7.54 -1.80
CA GLY A 16 0.75 -6.93 -0.49
C GLY A 16 1.05 -5.43 -0.60
N ARG A 17 1.92 -5.04 -1.54
CA ARG A 17 2.29 -3.63 -1.75
C ARG A 17 1.10 -2.79 -2.20
N TYR A 18 0.40 -3.19 -3.24
CA TYR A 18 -0.73 -2.43 -3.78
C TYR A 18 -1.86 -2.27 -2.76
N SER A 19 -2.19 -3.33 -2.01
CA SER A 19 -3.23 -3.22 -0.96
C SER A 19 -2.82 -2.26 0.17
N GLU A 20 -1.54 -2.24 0.57
CA GLU A 20 -1.03 -1.27 1.55
C GLU A 20 -1.02 0.16 1.03
N ARG A 21 -0.60 0.34 -0.23
CA ARG A 21 -0.57 1.66 -0.87
C ARG A 21 -1.97 2.25 -0.89
N VAL A 22 -2.96 1.50 -1.38
CA VAL A 22 -4.37 1.91 -1.38
C VAL A 22 -4.83 2.28 0.03
N TYR A 23 -4.56 1.44 1.03
CA TYR A 23 -4.95 1.70 2.41
C TYR A 23 -4.37 3.02 2.94
N THR A 24 -3.06 3.23 2.77
CA THR A 24 -2.36 4.38 3.35
C THR A 24 -2.68 5.66 2.59
N THR A 25 -2.66 5.64 1.26
CA THR A 25 -2.97 6.84 0.46
C THR A 25 -4.42 7.25 0.58
N LEU A 26 -5.36 6.30 0.69
CA LEU A 26 -6.78 6.62 0.87
C LEU A 26 -7.04 7.22 2.26
N ARG A 27 -6.38 6.73 3.32
CA ARG A 27 -6.46 7.34 4.65
C ARG A 27 -5.89 8.75 4.68
N LEU A 28 -4.75 8.96 4.03
CA LEU A 28 -4.14 10.28 3.92
C LEU A 28 -5.06 11.22 3.14
N TYR A 29 -5.56 10.77 1.98
CA TYR A 29 -6.48 11.52 1.14
C TYR A 29 -7.74 11.93 1.89
N SER A 30 -8.40 10.98 2.58
CA SER A 30 -9.60 11.26 3.38
C SER A 30 -9.34 12.27 4.49
N LYS A 31 -8.17 12.22 5.15
CA LYS A 31 -7.79 13.19 6.18
C LYS A 31 -7.54 14.59 5.61
N SER A 32 -6.96 14.67 4.42
CA SER A 32 -6.68 15.92 3.71
C SER A 32 -7.90 16.46 2.95
N PHE A 33 -8.98 15.69 2.81
CA PHE A 33 -10.13 16.05 2.00
C PHE A 33 -10.82 17.32 2.50
N ASP A 34 -11.12 17.38 3.80
CA ASP A 34 -11.78 18.53 4.41
C ASP A 34 -10.88 19.78 4.38
N SER A 35 -9.58 19.62 4.64
CA SER A 35 -8.64 20.75 4.58
C SER A 35 -8.55 21.32 3.15
N MET A 36 -8.53 20.47 2.13
CA MET A 36 -8.55 20.90 0.73
C MET A 36 -9.85 21.63 0.35
N ILE A 37 -10.98 21.32 0.98
CA ILE A 37 -12.25 22.05 0.76
C ILE A 37 -12.15 23.47 1.32
N ASP A 38 -11.71 23.59 2.58
CA ASP A 38 -11.76 24.84 3.34
C ASP A 38 -10.61 25.82 3.03
N GLU A 39 -9.53 25.33 2.41
CA GLU A 39 -8.33 26.14 2.15
C GLU A 39 -8.47 27.11 0.96
N ILE A 40 -7.90 28.30 1.14
CA ILE A 40 -7.82 29.38 0.14
C ILE A 40 -6.68 29.13 -0.86
N ALA A 41 -5.64 28.40 -0.46
CA ALA A 41 -4.49 28.05 -1.29
C ALA A 41 -4.41 26.52 -1.50
N ASP A 42 -3.90 26.10 -2.66
CA ASP A 42 -3.85 24.70 -3.07
C ASP A 42 -2.80 23.88 -2.27
N SER A 43 -3.23 23.17 -1.22
CA SER A 43 -2.34 22.27 -0.47
C SER A 43 -2.10 20.91 -1.14
N TYR A 44 -2.84 20.58 -2.19
CA TYR A 44 -2.73 19.28 -2.87
C TYR A 44 -1.31 19.04 -3.44
N GLN A 45 -0.58 20.11 -3.76
CA GLN A 45 0.81 20.02 -4.21
C GLN A 45 1.73 19.47 -3.11
N SER A 46 1.48 19.87 -1.86
CA SER A 46 2.19 19.34 -0.70
C SER A 46 1.88 17.86 -0.50
N PHE A 47 0.62 17.45 -0.73
CA PHE A 47 0.24 16.03 -0.75
C PHE A 47 1.04 15.27 -1.82
N CYS A 48 1.07 15.78 -3.06
CA CYS A 48 1.79 15.13 -4.17
C CYS A 48 3.27 14.94 -3.83
N LYS A 49 3.91 15.98 -3.28
CA LYS A 49 5.31 15.93 -2.84
C LYS A 49 5.53 14.93 -1.69
N MET A 50 4.60 14.84 -0.74
CA MET A 50 4.72 13.94 0.42
C MET A 50 4.72 12.46 0.04
N ILE A 51 3.99 12.07 -0.99
CA ILE A 51 3.93 10.68 -1.47
C ILE A 51 4.66 10.47 -2.80
N ASP A 52 5.42 11.48 -3.24
CA ASP A 52 6.27 11.45 -4.44
C ASP A 52 5.54 11.08 -5.73
N ILE A 53 4.36 11.70 -5.95
CA ILE A 53 3.61 11.56 -7.21
C ILE A 53 3.72 12.84 -8.05
N PRO A 54 3.60 12.75 -9.39
CA PRO A 54 3.61 13.92 -10.27
C PRO A 54 2.46 14.90 -9.96
N ASP A 55 2.79 16.19 -9.86
CA ASP A 55 1.80 17.28 -9.81
C ASP A 55 1.32 17.62 -11.24
N ILE A 56 0.33 16.86 -11.72
CA ILE A 56 -0.26 17.00 -13.06
C ILE A 56 -1.69 17.56 -13.04
N TYR A 57 -2.16 18.03 -11.88
CA TYR A 57 -3.59 18.30 -11.65
C TYR A 57 -3.97 19.75 -11.89
N GLY A 58 -3.07 20.71 -11.66
CA GLY A 58 -3.27 22.13 -11.90
C GLY A 58 -4.23 22.85 -10.94
N SER A 59 -5.17 22.14 -10.30
CA SER A 59 -6.01 22.67 -9.22
C SER A 59 -6.46 21.57 -8.24
N LYS A 60 -6.88 21.98 -7.04
CA LYS A 60 -7.42 21.07 -6.02
C LYS A 60 -8.70 20.34 -6.48
N GLU A 61 -9.58 20.98 -7.26
CA GLU A 61 -10.82 20.37 -7.75
C GLU A 61 -10.53 19.26 -8.76
N VAL A 62 -9.51 19.44 -9.61
CA VAL A 62 -9.05 18.41 -10.53
C VAL A 62 -8.40 17.28 -9.75
N PHE A 63 -7.51 17.59 -8.79
CA PHE A 63 -6.88 16.60 -7.93
C PHE A 63 -7.91 15.71 -7.21
N GLN A 64 -8.92 16.31 -6.58
CA GLN A 64 -9.97 15.59 -5.84
C GLN A 64 -10.80 14.64 -6.72
N LYS A 65 -10.90 14.90 -8.02
CA LYS A 65 -11.64 14.06 -8.97
C LYS A 65 -10.77 13.06 -9.70
N ALA A 66 -9.53 13.42 -10.00
CA ALA A 66 -8.61 12.61 -10.81
C ALA A 66 -7.77 11.67 -9.97
N TYR A 67 -7.07 12.15 -8.93
CA TYR A 67 -6.15 11.32 -8.16
C TYR A 67 -6.78 10.04 -7.57
N PRO A 68 -7.98 10.06 -6.97
CA PRO A 68 -8.58 8.81 -6.50
C PRO A 68 -9.11 7.90 -7.63
N PHE A 69 -9.50 8.45 -8.79
CA PHE A 69 -10.41 7.76 -9.73
C PHE A 69 -9.94 7.63 -11.19
N ASP A 70 -8.75 8.15 -11.52
CA ASP A 70 -8.18 8.07 -12.87
C ASP A 70 -7.45 6.74 -13.10
N GLU A 71 -8.10 5.83 -13.81
CA GLU A 71 -7.57 4.51 -14.15
C GLU A 71 -6.40 4.56 -15.16
N ALA A 72 -6.21 5.68 -15.86
CA ALA A 72 -5.08 5.86 -16.77
C ALA A 72 -3.82 6.34 -16.05
N ASN A 73 -3.96 6.89 -14.85
CA ASN A 73 -2.84 7.34 -14.02
C ASN A 73 -2.37 6.17 -13.13
N PRO A 74 -1.14 5.66 -13.29
CA PRO A 74 -0.62 4.55 -12.47
C PRO A 74 -0.48 4.89 -10.99
N ASP A 75 -0.36 6.18 -10.64
CA ASP A 75 -0.24 6.65 -9.27
C ASP A 75 -1.59 6.80 -8.56
N SER A 76 -2.70 6.71 -9.31
CA SER A 76 -4.03 6.89 -8.75
C SER A 76 -4.40 5.76 -7.79
N ILE A 77 -5.30 6.06 -6.84
CA ILE A 77 -5.75 5.08 -5.86
C ILE A 77 -6.47 3.91 -6.55
N ILE A 78 -7.34 4.20 -7.53
CA ILE A 78 -8.06 3.16 -8.26
C ILE A 78 -7.12 2.28 -9.08
N SER A 79 -6.10 2.83 -9.75
CA SER A 79 -5.15 2.03 -10.54
C SER A 79 -4.39 1.05 -9.66
N ASN A 80 -3.91 1.50 -8.50
CA ASN A 80 -3.25 0.62 -7.54
C ASN A 80 -4.21 -0.44 -6.98
N LEU A 81 -5.48 -0.11 -6.76
CA LEU A 81 -6.50 -1.08 -6.34
C LEU A 81 -6.81 -2.10 -7.44
N LEU A 82 -6.86 -1.69 -8.71
CA LEU A 82 -7.03 -2.59 -9.86
C LEU A 82 -5.82 -3.51 -10.02
N HIS A 83 -4.59 -3.01 -9.84
CA HIS A 83 -3.40 -3.87 -9.84
C HIS A 83 -3.41 -4.91 -8.71
N ALA A 84 -3.89 -4.54 -7.51
CA ALA A 84 -4.13 -5.52 -6.45
C ALA A 84 -5.18 -6.56 -6.86
N TYR A 85 -6.28 -6.13 -7.48
CA TYR A 85 -7.35 -7.01 -7.94
C TYR A 85 -6.90 -7.97 -9.04
N ASP A 86 -6.14 -7.49 -10.03
CA ASP A 86 -5.59 -8.31 -11.12
C ASP A 86 -4.65 -9.39 -10.58
N ASN A 87 -3.76 -9.02 -9.63
CA ASN A 87 -2.91 -10.00 -8.95
C ASN A 87 -3.75 -11.01 -8.17
N ALA A 88 -4.76 -10.56 -7.42
CA ALA A 88 -5.64 -11.46 -6.67
C ALA A 88 -6.37 -12.45 -7.60
N ILE A 89 -6.85 -12.02 -8.77
CA ILE A 89 -7.51 -12.89 -9.76
C ILE A 89 -6.59 -14.03 -10.19
N VAL A 90 -5.36 -13.69 -10.57
CA VAL A 90 -4.37 -14.69 -11.01
C VAL A 90 -4.02 -15.64 -9.86
N LEU A 91 -3.99 -15.13 -8.63
CA LEU A 91 -3.61 -15.86 -7.42
C LEU A 91 -4.77 -16.56 -6.70
N ARG A 92 -5.94 -16.72 -7.37
CA ARG A 92 -7.15 -17.23 -6.72
C ARG A 92 -6.96 -18.62 -6.11
N GLU A 93 -6.17 -19.48 -6.75
CA GLU A 93 -5.90 -20.84 -6.26
C GLU A 93 -5.02 -20.83 -4.99
N GLU A 94 -4.17 -19.81 -4.84
CA GLU A 94 -3.25 -19.67 -3.72
C GLU A 94 -3.87 -18.95 -2.51
N ILE A 95 -4.71 -17.93 -2.76
CA ILE A 95 -5.30 -17.10 -1.70
C ILE A 95 -6.74 -17.48 -1.37
N GLY A 96 -7.42 -18.20 -2.25
CA GLY A 96 -8.82 -18.59 -2.12
C GLY A 96 -9.82 -17.52 -2.58
N SER A 97 -10.98 -17.97 -3.04
CA SER A 97 -12.06 -17.10 -3.54
C SER A 97 -12.60 -16.13 -2.49
N GLU A 98 -12.67 -16.55 -1.23
CA GLU A 98 -13.14 -15.69 -0.13
C GLU A 98 -12.18 -14.53 0.12
N THR A 99 -10.88 -14.79 0.19
CA THR A 99 -9.85 -13.75 0.32
C THR A 99 -9.88 -12.77 -0.85
N LEU A 100 -9.97 -13.27 -2.07
CA LEU A 100 -10.11 -12.44 -3.28
C LEU A 100 -11.36 -11.55 -3.23
N SER A 101 -12.48 -12.04 -2.67
CA SER A 101 -13.75 -11.33 -2.68
C SER A 101 -13.67 -9.97 -1.97
N TYR A 102 -12.84 -9.82 -0.95
CA TYR A 102 -12.67 -8.55 -0.25
C TYR A 102 -11.92 -7.50 -1.09
N VAL A 103 -10.95 -7.92 -1.91
CA VAL A 103 -10.31 -7.02 -2.89
C VAL A 103 -11.32 -6.59 -3.95
N GLN A 104 -12.19 -7.51 -4.40
CA GLN A 104 -13.26 -7.21 -5.34
C GLN A 104 -14.31 -6.24 -4.76
N LEU A 105 -14.73 -6.44 -3.51
CA LEU A 105 -15.64 -5.54 -2.81
C LEU A 105 -15.02 -4.14 -2.65
N ALA A 106 -13.72 -4.04 -2.37
CA ALA A 106 -13.01 -2.77 -2.37
C ALA A 106 -13.10 -2.06 -3.73
N VAL A 107 -12.94 -2.77 -4.85
CA VAL A 107 -13.10 -2.20 -6.21
C VAL A 107 -14.53 -1.68 -6.43
N TYR A 108 -15.55 -2.44 -6.00
CA TYR A 108 -16.94 -2.01 -6.13
C TYR A 108 -17.26 -0.76 -5.31
N ASP A 109 -16.76 -0.69 -4.08
CA ASP A 109 -16.94 0.46 -3.21
C ASP A 109 -16.21 1.69 -3.76
N MET A 110 -15.02 1.52 -4.36
CA MET A 110 -14.28 2.61 -4.99
C MET A 110 -15.02 3.16 -6.23
N ASN A 111 -15.59 2.28 -7.06
CA ASN A 111 -16.43 2.69 -8.18
C ASN A 111 -17.71 3.41 -7.74
N ARG A 112 -18.29 3.00 -6.61
CA ARG A 112 -19.43 3.71 -6.01
C ARG A 112 -19.02 5.10 -5.51
N ALA A 113 -17.85 5.21 -4.87
CA ALA A 113 -17.31 6.49 -4.43
C ALA A 113 -17.14 7.49 -5.59
N LYS A 114 -16.70 7.03 -6.77
CA LYS A 114 -16.49 7.85 -7.98
C LYS A 114 -17.71 8.64 -8.43
N ILE A 115 -18.92 8.10 -8.24
CA ILE A 115 -20.19 8.72 -8.63
C ILE A 115 -20.99 9.26 -7.43
N SER A 116 -20.47 9.10 -6.21
CA SER A 116 -21.14 9.48 -4.98
C SER A 116 -21.04 10.98 -4.73
N ARG A 117 -22.09 11.58 -4.14
CA ARG A 117 -22.04 12.95 -3.62
C ARG A 117 -21.25 13.05 -2.31
N SER A 118 -20.99 11.91 -1.67
CA SER A 118 -20.26 11.82 -0.40
C SER A 118 -19.22 10.70 -0.49
N PRO A 119 -18.18 10.87 -1.33
CA PRO A 119 -17.23 9.80 -1.67
C PRO A 119 -16.52 9.22 -0.45
N LEU A 120 -16.28 10.03 0.60
CA LEU A 120 -15.56 9.59 1.81
C LEU A 120 -16.23 8.40 2.53
N ILE A 121 -17.56 8.30 2.50
CA ILE A 121 -18.29 7.19 3.14
C ILE A 121 -17.97 5.87 2.41
N ASP A 122 -17.96 5.91 1.08
CA ASP A 122 -17.65 4.75 0.26
C ASP A 122 -16.16 4.41 0.33
N MET A 123 -15.28 5.42 0.35
CA MET A 123 -13.84 5.25 0.58
C MET A 123 -13.53 4.60 1.94
N GLN A 124 -14.30 4.90 2.98
CA GLN A 124 -14.15 4.21 4.27
C GLN A 124 -14.45 2.70 4.12
N ARG A 125 -15.46 2.33 3.33
CA ARG A 125 -15.74 0.90 3.07
C ARG A 125 -14.63 0.22 2.28
N VAL A 126 -13.99 0.93 1.35
CA VAL A 126 -12.76 0.44 0.67
C VAL A 126 -11.68 0.11 1.72
N ILE A 127 -11.44 1.01 2.68
CA ILE A 127 -10.48 0.78 3.77
C ILE A 127 -10.88 -0.47 4.59
N ASP A 128 -12.15 -0.59 4.95
CA ASP A 128 -12.66 -1.71 5.73
C ASP A 128 -12.49 -3.05 4.99
N ASN A 129 -12.75 -3.06 3.68
CA ASN A 129 -12.54 -4.25 2.84
C ASN A 129 -11.07 -4.62 2.70
N ILE A 130 -10.15 -3.65 2.60
CA ILE A 130 -8.70 -3.95 2.60
C ILE A 130 -8.24 -4.51 3.95
N LEU A 131 -8.78 -3.98 5.06
CA LEU A 131 -8.52 -4.53 6.39
C LEU A 131 -9.07 -5.96 6.52
N ALA A 132 -10.27 -6.23 6.01
CA ALA A 132 -10.89 -7.55 5.99
C ALA A 132 -10.08 -8.53 5.12
N PHE A 133 -9.62 -8.10 3.94
CA PHE A 133 -8.70 -8.85 3.08
C PHE A 133 -7.44 -9.29 3.86
N TRP A 134 -6.82 -8.39 4.61
CA TRP A 134 -5.65 -8.77 5.41
C TRP A 134 -5.98 -9.70 6.57
N GLY A 135 -7.17 -9.58 7.17
CA GLY A 135 -7.64 -10.47 8.23
C GLY A 135 -7.85 -11.88 7.71
N ILE A 136 -8.67 -12.03 6.68
CA ILE A 136 -9.00 -13.33 6.08
C ILE A 136 -7.77 -13.97 5.42
N ALA A 137 -6.88 -13.19 4.80
CA ALA A 137 -5.64 -13.71 4.24
C ALA A 137 -4.72 -14.31 5.30
N ASP A 138 -4.74 -13.79 6.54
CA ASP A 138 -3.97 -14.39 7.62
C ASP A 138 -4.63 -15.65 8.21
N ASP A 139 -5.95 -15.68 8.22
CA ASP A 139 -6.75 -16.74 8.84
C ASP A 139 -6.91 -17.97 7.93
N GLN A 140 -7.24 -17.78 6.65
CA GLN A 140 -7.66 -18.84 5.74
C GLN A 140 -6.55 -19.37 4.82
N ILE A 141 -5.49 -18.59 4.56
CA ILE A 141 -4.40 -19.06 3.69
C ILE A 141 -3.52 -20.05 4.46
N ASP A 142 -3.61 -21.33 4.12
CA ASP A 142 -2.85 -22.41 4.76
C ASP A 142 -1.33 -22.19 4.65
N SER A 143 -0.86 -21.77 3.47
CA SER A 143 0.57 -21.63 3.20
C SER A 143 1.17 -20.46 3.98
N GLU A 144 2.02 -20.77 4.97
CA GLU A 144 2.79 -19.74 5.68
C GLU A 144 3.67 -18.93 4.71
N GLN A 145 4.20 -19.58 3.67
CA GLN A 145 5.03 -18.93 2.66
C GLN A 145 4.22 -17.88 1.88
N VAL A 146 3.02 -18.23 1.39
CA VAL A 146 2.11 -17.31 0.68
C VAL A 146 1.74 -16.12 1.58
N ARG A 147 1.34 -16.40 2.84
CA ARG A 147 1.05 -15.34 3.82
C ARG A 147 2.23 -14.42 4.04
N ASN A 148 3.44 -14.96 4.18
CA ASN A 148 4.64 -14.16 4.41
C ASN A 148 5.04 -13.34 3.17
N MET A 149 4.81 -13.82 1.94
CA MET A 149 5.02 -13.02 0.70
C MET A 149 4.12 -11.77 0.68
N ILE A 150 2.82 -11.94 0.91
CA ILE A 150 1.86 -10.81 0.99
C ILE A 150 2.23 -9.86 2.13
N LYS A 151 2.54 -10.42 3.32
CA LYS A 151 2.95 -9.62 4.48
C LYS A 151 4.28 -8.88 4.26
N ALA A 152 5.23 -9.47 3.53
CA ALA A 152 6.49 -8.83 3.19
C ALA A 152 6.22 -7.60 2.30
N GLY A 153 5.51 -7.77 1.19
CA GLY A 153 5.16 -6.66 0.30
C GLY A 153 4.41 -5.54 1.01
N LYS A 154 3.39 -5.88 1.80
CA LYS A 154 2.68 -4.92 2.64
C LYS A 154 3.60 -4.12 3.56
N ARG A 155 4.58 -4.77 4.20
CA ARG A 155 5.47 -4.10 5.14
C ARG A 155 6.54 -3.26 4.45
N VAL A 156 7.03 -3.70 3.29
CA VAL A 156 7.93 -2.90 2.45
C VAL A 156 7.24 -1.59 2.08
N GLU A 157 6.04 -1.68 1.52
CA GLU A 157 5.27 -0.49 1.13
C GLU A 157 4.94 0.42 2.32
N ARG A 158 4.60 -0.16 3.48
CA ARG A 158 4.31 0.61 4.67
C ARG A 158 5.53 1.39 5.16
N VAL A 159 6.71 0.77 5.19
CA VAL A 159 7.95 1.44 5.62
C VAL A 159 8.30 2.55 4.64
N ASP A 160 8.17 2.30 3.34
CA ASP A 160 8.38 3.30 2.29
C ASP A 160 7.48 4.53 2.49
N LEU A 161 6.16 4.33 2.50
CA LEU A 161 5.20 5.42 2.67
C LEU A 161 5.36 6.14 4.01
N TYR A 162 5.62 5.41 5.09
CA TYR A 162 5.82 6.03 6.41
C TYR A 162 7.08 6.88 6.44
N ALA A 163 8.14 6.46 5.75
CA ALA A 163 9.36 7.24 5.67
C ALA A 163 9.14 8.52 4.85
N ARG A 164 8.47 8.41 3.70
CA ARG A 164 8.08 9.57 2.85
C ARG A 164 7.19 10.57 3.60
N LEU A 165 6.27 10.08 4.43
CA LEU A 165 5.38 10.89 5.25
C LEU A 165 6.00 11.44 6.54
N GLY A 166 7.28 11.16 6.81
CA GLY A 166 7.95 11.63 8.03
C GLY A 166 7.32 11.06 9.31
N ALA A 167 6.85 9.80 9.27
CA ALA A 167 6.21 9.16 10.41
C ALA A 167 7.13 9.15 11.65
N PRO A 168 6.58 9.13 12.87
CA PRO A 168 7.38 9.09 14.09
C PRO A 168 8.38 7.93 14.07
N VAL A 169 9.63 8.18 14.48
CA VAL A 169 10.71 7.17 14.51
C VAL A 169 10.30 5.87 15.18
N LYS A 170 9.55 5.96 16.29
CA LYS A 170 9.03 4.79 17.01
C LYS A 170 8.10 3.92 16.16
N GLU A 171 7.29 4.53 15.30
CA GLU A 171 6.42 3.80 14.38
C GLU A 171 7.22 3.13 13.27
N LEU A 172 8.15 3.86 12.64
CA LEU A 172 9.05 3.29 11.63
C LEU A 172 9.84 2.11 12.17
N GLN A 173 10.42 2.23 13.37
CA GLN A 173 11.17 1.15 13.99
C GLN A 173 10.28 -0.07 14.26
N ARG A 174 9.04 0.14 14.70
CA ARG A 174 8.08 -0.96 14.88
C ARG A 174 7.79 -1.67 13.57
N GLU A 175 7.60 -0.93 12.47
CA GLU A 175 7.29 -1.52 11.17
C GLU A 175 8.49 -2.24 10.56
N ILE A 176 9.71 -1.70 10.68
CA ILE A 176 10.95 -2.37 10.25
C ILE A 176 11.21 -3.66 11.04
N ASN A 177 11.04 -3.64 12.36
CA ASN A 177 11.18 -4.84 13.18
C ASN A 177 10.16 -5.94 12.80
N ARG A 178 8.99 -5.56 12.27
CA ARG A 178 7.96 -6.49 11.78
C ARG A 178 8.21 -6.94 10.35
N LEU A 179 8.91 -6.15 9.54
CA LEU A 179 9.26 -6.45 8.15
C LEU A 179 10.27 -7.59 8.06
N VAL A 180 11.38 -7.49 8.79
CA VAL A 180 12.53 -8.41 8.73
C VAL A 180 12.13 -9.89 8.79
N PRO A 181 11.37 -10.37 9.80
CA PRO A 181 11.00 -11.78 9.87
C PRO A 181 10.07 -12.23 8.75
N ARG A 182 9.35 -11.31 8.08
CA ARG A 182 8.44 -11.64 6.97
C ARG A 182 9.20 -11.83 5.67
N VAL A 183 10.17 -10.96 5.39
CA VAL A 183 11.07 -11.09 4.22
C VAL A 183 11.90 -12.38 4.34
N MET A 184 12.48 -12.65 5.50
CA MET A 184 13.28 -13.88 5.70
C MET A 184 12.46 -15.17 5.54
N ARG A 185 11.15 -15.14 5.82
CA ARG A 185 10.27 -16.31 5.74
C ARG A 185 9.44 -16.39 4.46
N SER A 186 9.44 -15.36 3.62
CA SER A 186 8.69 -15.35 2.36
C SER A 186 9.39 -16.17 1.27
N ARG A 187 10.69 -16.48 1.43
CA ARG A 187 11.54 -17.15 0.43
C ARG A 187 11.60 -16.41 -0.92
N ILE A 188 11.27 -15.12 -0.94
CA ILE A 188 11.57 -14.25 -2.07
C ILE A 188 13.08 -14.01 -2.11
N ASN A 189 13.62 -13.65 -3.27
CA ASN A 189 14.98 -13.13 -3.32
C ASN A 189 15.00 -11.75 -2.65
N TYR A 190 16.00 -11.50 -1.81
CA TYR A 190 16.16 -10.21 -1.16
C TYR A 190 17.63 -9.90 -0.87
N HIS A 191 17.95 -8.62 -0.72
CA HIS A 191 19.28 -8.15 -0.34
C HIS A 191 19.40 -8.07 1.19
N GLU A 192 20.15 -9.01 1.79
CA GLU A 192 20.42 -9.04 3.24
C GLU A 192 21.08 -7.76 3.76
N GLU A 193 21.91 -7.12 2.93
CA GLU A 193 22.57 -5.85 3.25
C GLU A 193 21.53 -4.74 3.49
N SER A 194 20.53 -4.61 2.61
CA SER A 194 19.48 -3.59 2.74
C SER A 194 18.64 -3.78 4.00
N LEU A 195 18.30 -5.02 4.36
CA LEU A 195 17.61 -5.30 5.65
C LEU A 195 18.47 -4.91 6.85
N THR A 196 19.77 -5.21 6.79
CA THR A 196 20.71 -4.87 7.86
C THR A 196 20.88 -3.36 7.99
N ASN A 197 20.96 -2.65 6.86
CA ASN A 197 21.07 -1.20 6.81
C ASN A 197 19.81 -0.53 7.36
N LEU A 198 18.61 -1.00 7.01
CA LEU A 198 17.35 -0.50 7.57
C LEU A 198 17.30 -0.59 9.09
N GLN A 199 17.69 -1.72 9.66
CA GLN A 199 17.75 -1.91 11.12
C GLN A 199 18.73 -0.94 11.79
N LYS A 200 19.87 -0.65 11.14
CA LYS A 200 20.84 0.33 11.63
C LYS A 200 20.30 1.76 11.53
N LEU A 201 19.64 2.13 10.44
CA LEU A 201 19.13 3.49 10.21
C LEU A 201 18.10 3.91 11.27
N VAL A 202 17.20 3.02 11.67
CA VAL A 202 16.19 3.34 12.70
C VAL A 202 16.70 3.32 14.13
N THR A 203 17.93 2.86 14.37
CA THR A 203 18.55 2.93 15.71
C THR A 203 19.45 4.16 15.88
N GLN A 204 19.64 4.95 14.83
CA GLN A 204 20.44 6.18 14.90
C GLN A 204 19.72 7.30 15.68
N PRO A 205 20.47 8.19 16.37
CA PRO A 205 19.89 9.32 17.09
C PRO A 205 19.08 10.27 16.19
N GLU A 206 19.54 10.43 14.94
CA GLU A 206 18.86 11.18 13.90
C GLU A 206 18.58 10.25 12.72
N VAL A 207 17.30 10.13 12.35
CA VAL A 207 16.85 9.18 11.34
C VAL A 207 16.88 9.84 9.96
N ASP A 208 17.64 9.24 9.05
CA ASP A 208 17.70 9.63 7.66
C ASP A 208 16.56 8.95 6.87
N TYR A 209 15.42 9.64 6.79
CA TYR A 209 14.22 9.16 6.10
C TYR A 209 14.47 8.85 4.62
N TYR A 210 15.32 9.64 3.94
CA TYR A 210 15.65 9.44 2.54
C TYR A 210 16.42 8.12 2.33
N LYS A 211 17.40 7.83 3.19
CA LYS A 211 18.09 6.54 3.15
C LYS A 211 17.18 5.37 3.46
N ILE A 212 16.20 5.53 4.36
CA ILE A 212 15.22 4.46 4.63
C ILE A 212 14.41 4.14 3.38
N VAL A 213 13.92 5.16 2.67
CA VAL A 213 13.21 4.99 1.39
C VAL A 213 14.09 4.25 0.38
N ASN A 214 15.33 4.71 0.19
CA ASN A 214 16.25 4.07 -0.74
C ASN A 214 16.51 2.60 -0.37
N GLU A 215 16.78 2.29 0.89
CA GLU A 215 17.05 0.91 1.31
C GLU A 215 15.83 0.00 1.19
N VAL A 216 14.62 0.50 1.48
CA VAL A 216 13.41 -0.34 1.43
C VAL A 216 12.99 -0.67 0.00
N GLU A 217 13.21 0.24 -0.94
CA GLU A 217 12.95 0.03 -2.37
C GLU A 217 13.88 -1.02 -3.00
N HIS A 218 15.07 -1.22 -2.43
CA HIS A 218 16.06 -2.17 -2.92
C HIS A 218 16.08 -3.50 -2.14
N ILE A 219 15.10 -3.77 -1.26
CA ILE A 219 15.09 -5.04 -0.50
C ILE A 219 14.89 -6.24 -1.43
N VAL A 220 13.96 -6.16 -2.38
CA VAL A 220 13.47 -7.29 -3.21
C VAL A 220 13.75 -7.01 -4.67
#